data_AF-A0A564Y0H7-F1
#
_entry.id   AF-A0A564Y0H7-F1
#
_cell.length_a   1.000
_cell.length_b   1.000
_cell.length_c   1.000
_cell.angle_alpha   90.00
_cell.angle_beta   90.00
_cell.angle_gamma   90.00
#
_symmetry.space_group_name_H-M   'P 1'
#
loop_
_entity.id
_entity.type
_entity.pdbx_description
1 polymer ?
#
loop_
_entity_poly.entity_id
_entity_poly.type
_entity_poly.pdbx_seq_one_letter_code
_entity_poly.pdbx_strand_id
1 'polypeptide(L)'
;DRWYSRVDGLGFYDAVKCGSIDAVVDEDIPPHDRAVCRAQAAKYRPSEASFPERDFKLWSEEKVEEMGKASLFIGRLHPNIQHDQLHSTLSRLLSVVKHAEREGKHRRKDRHHSHHHHRSRNRSPEQHKSRTKDSLWPLVRVVKHPITGESRGYAFAWFKSPRDANRVLESWRCSSNFFKPSGCSEGVRVDLRSIFVDMLGFEQMILEPCFGRTLPGWKPRRLGGGLGGFKESGQLRFGGIARPFRQPLRRISP
;
A
#
# COMPACT_ATOMS: atom_id res chain seq x y z
N ASP A 1 5.32 -0.29 24.67
CA ASP A 1 4.24 -0.12 23.68
C ASP A 1 4.76 -0.10 22.25
N ARG A 2 5.03 -1.26 21.63
CA ARG A 2 5.36 -1.31 20.20
C ARG A 2 4.08 -1.56 19.40
N TRP A 3 3.81 -0.71 18.43
CA TRP A 3 2.69 -0.90 17.50
C TRP A 3 3.18 -1.64 16.27
N TYR A 4 2.49 -2.71 15.89
CA TYR A 4 2.79 -3.45 14.66
C TYR A 4 1.83 -3.03 13.55
N SER A 5 2.45 -2.70 12.41
CA SER A 5 1.80 -1.87 11.41
C SER A 5 0.89 -2.62 10.45
N ARG A 6 1.13 -3.92 10.25
CA ARG A 6 0.54 -4.69 9.15
C ARG A 6 0.13 -6.08 9.59
N VAL A 7 -1.09 -6.44 9.22
CA VAL A 7 -1.58 -7.81 9.27
C VAL A 7 -0.82 -8.76 8.33
N ASP A 8 -0.20 -8.26 7.26
CA ASP A 8 0.63 -9.06 6.35
C ASP A 8 1.86 -9.67 7.02
N GLY A 9 2.43 -8.96 8.00
CA GLY A 9 3.52 -9.52 8.82
C GLY A 9 3.09 -10.71 9.69
N LEU A 10 1.78 -10.94 9.84
CA LEU A 10 1.22 -12.10 10.55
C LEU A 10 1.00 -13.30 9.62
N GLY A 11 1.17 -13.14 8.30
CA GLY A 11 1.02 -14.21 7.30
C GLY A 11 -0.41 -14.67 7.03
N PHE A 12 -1.39 -14.28 7.86
CA PHE A 12 -2.79 -14.64 7.70
C PHE A 12 -3.73 -13.57 8.28
N TYR A 13 -4.83 -13.29 7.59
CA TYR A 13 -5.88 -12.41 8.08
C TYR A 13 -6.84 -13.14 9.02
N ASP A 14 -6.85 -12.72 10.27
CA ASP A 14 -7.81 -13.17 11.27
C ASP A 14 -8.77 -12.02 11.61
N ALA A 15 -10.04 -12.18 11.22
CA ALA A 15 -11.08 -11.17 11.44
C ALA A 15 -11.35 -10.90 12.92
N VAL A 16 -11.15 -11.91 13.78
CA VAL A 16 -11.36 -11.81 15.23
C VAL A 16 -10.25 -10.97 15.84
N LYS A 17 -8.99 -11.30 15.53
CA LYS A 17 -7.84 -10.49 15.95
C LYS A 17 -7.96 -9.06 15.44
N CYS A 18 -8.32 -8.86 14.17
CA CYS A 18 -8.55 -7.52 13.63
C CYS A 18 -9.72 -6.78 14.28
N GLY A 19 -10.70 -7.48 14.85
CA GLY A 19 -11.84 -6.89 15.54
C GLY A 19 -11.59 -6.58 17.02
N SER A 20 -10.64 -7.24 17.65
CA SER A 20 -10.32 -7.09 19.07
C SER A 20 -9.15 -6.11 19.28
N ILE A 21 -9.30 -5.19 20.23
CA ILE A 21 -8.25 -4.23 20.60
C ILE A 21 -7.10 -4.91 21.37
N ASP A 22 -7.43 -5.91 22.19
CA ASP A 22 -6.48 -6.59 23.08
C ASP A 22 -6.00 -7.94 22.53
N ALA A 23 -6.55 -8.38 21.40
CA ALA A 23 -6.33 -9.70 20.80
C ALA A 23 -6.65 -10.90 21.73
N VAL A 24 -7.30 -10.66 22.88
CA VAL A 24 -7.82 -11.69 23.78
C VAL A 24 -9.22 -12.04 23.28
N VAL A 25 -9.31 -13.12 22.52
CA VAL A 25 -10.57 -13.77 22.19
C VAL A 25 -10.32 -15.25 22.37
N ASP A 26 -10.70 -15.74 23.54
CA ASP A 26 -10.66 -17.17 23.89
C ASP A 26 -12.04 -17.80 23.58
N GLU A 27 -12.12 -19.13 23.68
CA GLU A 27 -13.35 -19.90 23.41
C GLU A 27 -14.55 -19.43 24.27
N ASP A 28 -14.27 -18.81 25.43
CA ASP A 28 -15.27 -18.37 26.41
C ASP A 28 -15.83 -16.95 26.17
N ILE A 29 -15.23 -16.14 25.27
CA ILE A 29 -15.68 -14.78 24.98
C ILE A 29 -15.92 -14.63 23.47
N PRO A 30 -17.11 -14.97 22.96
CA PRO A 30 -17.40 -14.86 21.53
C PRO A 30 -17.36 -13.39 21.07
N PRO A 31 -16.98 -13.13 19.81
CA PRO A 31 -16.96 -11.77 19.29
C PRO A 31 -18.37 -11.16 19.29
N HIS A 32 -18.58 -10.12 20.09
CA HIS A 32 -19.88 -9.42 20.17
C HIS A 32 -20.18 -8.54 18.94
N ASP A 33 -19.19 -8.28 18.09
CA ASP A 33 -19.36 -7.51 16.87
C ASP A 33 -19.97 -8.36 15.75
N ARG A 34 -21.22 -8.05 15.37
CA ARG A 34 -21.94 -8.71 14.27
C ARG A 34 -21.17 -8.75 12.96
N ALA A 35 -20.33 -7.76 12.67
CA ALA A 35 -19.49 -7.76 11.48
C ALA A 35 -18.32 -8.76 11.62
N VAL A 36 -17.75 -8.97 12.81
CA VAL A 36 -16.77 -10.05 13.01
C VAL A 36 -17.42 -11.41 12.83
N CYS A 37 -18.62 -11.63 13.37
CA CYS A 37 -19.37 -12.88 13.16
C CYS A 37 -19.65 -13.14 11.68
N ARG A 38 -20.11 -12.12 10.93
CA ARG A 38 -20.28 -12.21 9.47
C ARG A 38 -18.96 -12.55 8.78
N ALA A 39 -17.86 -11.94 9.21
CA ALA A 39 -16.54 -12.22 8.65
C ALA A 39 -16.15 -13.67 8.89
N GLN A 40 -16.34 -14.24 10.08
CA GLN A 40 -16.02 -15.64 10.35
C GLN A 40 -16.81 -16.59 9.45
N ALA A 41 -18.13 -16.38 9.34
CA ALA A 41 -19.02 -17.22 8.53
C ALA A 41 -18.82 -17.06 7.01
N ALA A 42 -18.35 -15.91 6.53
CA ALA A 42 -18.24 -15.63 5.11
C ALA A 42 -17.08 -16.40 4.44
N LYS A 43 -17.35 -17.05 3.30
CA LYS A 43 -16.31 -17.54 2.38
C LYS A 43 -16.06 -16.48 1.32
N TYR A 44 -14.89 -15.86 1.33
CA TYR A 44 -14.52 -14.86 0.31
C TYR A 44 -13.64 -15.50 -0.76
N ARG A 45 -14.11 -15.44 -2.01
CA ARG A 45 -13.30 -15.68 -3.20
C ARG A 45 -13.44 -14.44 -4.10
N PRO A 46 -12.34 -13.70 -4.35
CA PRO A 46 -12.35 -12.57 -5.27
C PRO A 46 -12.86 -12.97 -6.67
N SER A 47 -13.70 -12.14 -7.30
CA SER A 47 -14.09 -12.36 -8.70
C SER A 47 -12.96 -11.98 -9.66
N GLU A 48 -12.93 -12.54 -10.87
CA GLU A 48 -11.93 -12.15 -11.88
C GLU A 48 -12.03 -10.67 -12.26
N ALA A 49 -13.26 -10.16 -12.42
CA ALA A 49 -13.55 -8.74 -12.67
C ALA A 49 -13.07 -7.78 -11.56
N SER A 50 -12.71 -8.30 -10.38
CA SER A 50 -12.05 -7.50 -9.34
C SER A 50 -10.63 -7.09 -9.76
N PHE A 51 -10.12 -7.63 -10.86
CA PHE A 51 -8.73 -7.56 -11.29
C PHE A 51 -8.58 -7.35 -12.80
N PRO A 52 -8.94 -6.16 -13.29
CA PRO A 52 -8.98 -5.83 -14.71
C PRO A 52 -7.60 -5.88 -15.37
N GLU A 53 -6.51 -5.89 -14.60
CA GLU A 53 -5.16 -6.11 -15.13
C GLU A 53 -5.01 -7.46 -15.85
N ARG A 54 -5.86 -8.45 -15.56
CA ARG A 54 -5.93 -9.71 -16.31
C ARG A 54 -6.46 -9.52 -17.72
N ASP A 55 -7.46 -8.66 -17.90
CA ASP A 55 -8.06 -8.37 -19.21
C ASP A 55 -7.04 -7.73 -20.16
N PHE A 56 -6.09 -6.96 -19.60
CA PHE A 56 -5.03 -6.34 -20.37
C PHE A 56 -3.83 -7.25 -20.65
N LYS A 57 -3.82 -8.51 -20.18
CA LYS A 57 -2.71 -9.49 -20.33
C LYS A 57 -1.32 -8.89 -20.07
N LEU A 58 -1.24 -7.98 -19.11
CA LEU A 58 -0.01 -7.21 -18.86
C LEU A 58 1.12 -8.08 -18.27
N TRP A 59 0.77 -9.28 -17.78
CA TRP A 59 1.64 -10.20 -17.05
C TRP A 59 1.30 -11.65 -17.42
N SER A 60 2.28 -12.56 -17.30
CA SER A 60 2.05 -13.99 -17.47
C SER A 60 1.27 -14.59 -16.28
N GLU A 61 0.42 -15.58 -16.54
CA GLU A 61 -0.42 -16.23 -15.53
C GLU A 61 0.39 -16.97 -14.44
N GLU A 62 1.64 -17.33 -14.74
CA GLU A 62 2.54 -17.99 -13.80
C GLU A 62 2.98 -17.09 -12.62
N LYS A 63 2.76 -15.77 -12.70
CA LYS A 63 3.26 -14.77 -11.73
C LYS A 63 2.15 -14.11 -10.91
N VAL A 64 1.04 -14.79 -10.67
CA VAL A 64 -0.12 -14.20 -9.95
C VAL A 64 0.22 -13.75 -8.52
N GLU A 65 1.08 -14.47 -7.80
CA GLU A 65 1.50 -14.07 -6.45
C GLU A 65 2.37 -12.80 -6.48
N GLU A 66 3.33 -12.74 -7.42
CA GLU A 66 4.13 -11.53 -7.65
C GLU A 66 3.27 -10.35 -8.08
N MET A 67 2.24 -10.58 -8.90
CA MET A 67 1.27 -9.56 -9.32
C MET A 67 0.54 -8.95 -8.11
N GLY A 68 0.12 -9.78 -7.15
CA GLY A 68 -0.45 -9.28 -5.89
C GLY A 68 0.49 -8.29 -5.19
N LYS A 69 1.77 -8.66 -5.09
CA LYS A 69 2.82 -7.83 -4.46
C LYS A 69 3.18 -6.58 -5.27
N ALA A 70 2.85 -6.53 -6.55
CA ALA A 70 3.04 -5.36 -7.43
C ALA A 70 1.86 -4.38 -7.43
N SER A 71 0.87 -4.58 -6.55
CA SER A 71 -0.35 -3.77 -6.51
C SER A 71 -0.58 -3.13 -5.15
N LEU A 72 -1.01 -1.86 -5.17
CA LEU A 72 -1.31 -1.06 -4.00
C LEU A 72 -2.79 -0.66 -3.98
N PHE A 73 -3.37 -0.72 -2.80
CA PHE A 73 -4.67 -0.18 -2.45
C PHE A 73 -4.52 1.26 -1.96
N ILE A 74 -5.36 2.14 -2.47
CA ILE A 74 -5.41 3.56 -2.10
C ILE A 74 -6.79 3.81 -1.49
N GLY A 75 -6.86 4.02 -0.19
CA GLY A 75 -8.10 4.32 0.53
C GLY A 75 -8.21 5.78 0.93
N ARG A 76 -9.42 6.21 1.30
CA ARG A 76 -9.73 7.60 1.69
C ARG A 76 -9.33 8.61 0.60
N LEU A 77 -9.48 8.20 -0.66
CA LEU A 77 -9.27 9.06 -1.80
C LEU A 77 -10.39 10.10 -1.86
N HIS A 78 -10.04 11.36 -2.06
CA HIS A 78 -11.05 12.41 -2.19
C HIS A 78 -11.94 12.16 -3.43
N PRO A 79 -13.27 12.33 -3.36
CA PRO A 79 -14.19 11.93 -4.43
C PRO A 79 -13.92 12.58 -5.78
N ASN A 80 -13.39 13.81 -5.78
CA ASN A 80 -13.12 14.56 -7.00
C ASN A 80 -11.86 14.12 -7.76
N ILE A 81 -11.00 13.30 -7.14
CA ILE A 81 -9.75 12.87 -7.77
C ILE A 81 -10.05 11.94 -8.93
N GLN A 82 -9.58 12.34 -10.12
CA GLN A 82 -9.73 11.56 -11.34
C GLN A 82 -8.52 10.66 -11.61
N HIS A 83 -8.68 9.76 -12.56
CA HIS A 83 -7.66 8.81 -13.00
C HIS A 83 -6.33 9.50 -13.34
N ASP A 84 -6.36 10.51 -14.21
CA ASP A 84 -5.14 11.13 -14.76
C ASP A 84 -4.33 11.86 -13.70
N GLN A 85 -5.02 12.50 -12.76
CA GLN A 85 -4.41 13.17 -11.63
C GLN A 85 -3.71 12.17 -10.69
N LEU A 86 -4.36 11.04 -10.40
CA LEU A 86 -3.78 10.00 -9.57
C LEU A 86 -2.61 9.28 -10.27
N HIS A 87 -2.76 9.00 -11.57
CA HIS A 87 -1.71 8.41 -12.42
C HIS A 87 -0.46 9.28 -12.47
N SER A 88 -0.61 10.56 -12.83
CA SER A 88 0.50 11.50 -12.95
C SER A 88 1.23 11.69 -11.61
N THR A 89 0.48 11.76 -10.51
CA THR A 89 1.07 11.94 -9.18
C THR A 89 1.83 10.70 -8.69
N LEU A 90 1.26 9.50 -8.87
CA LEU A 90 1.96 8.26 -8.52
C LEU A 90 3.18 8.01 -9.43
N SER A 91 3.10 8.38 -10.71
CA SER A 91 4.23 8.38 -11.63
C SER A 91 5.34 9.30 -11.14
N ARG A 92 4.98 10.54 -10.74
CA ARG A 92 5.91 11.52 -10.17
C ARG A 92 6.57 10.99 -8.90
N LEU A 93 5.78 10.45 -7.97
CA LEU A 93 6.30 9.85 -6.74
C LEU A 93 7.32 8.74 -7.03
N LEU A 94 6.98 7.79 -7.89
CA LEU A 94 7.88 6.70 -8.26
C LEU A 94 9.18 7.22 -8.89
N SER A 95 9.09 8.24 -9.76
CA SER A 95 10.26 8.85 -10.41
C SER A 95 11.19 9.50 -9.40
N VAL A 96 10.64 10.32 -8.48
CA VAL A 96 11.40 10.99 -7.41
C VAL A 96 12.09 9.97 -6.51
N VAL A 97 11.38 8.92 -6.09
CA VAL A 97 11.96 7.85 -5.26
C VAL A 97 13.09 7.13 -5.98
N LYS A 98 12.89 6.77 -7.26
CA LYS A 98 13.94 6.14 -8.09
C LYS A 98 15.16 7.06 -8.26
N HIS A 99 14.96 8.37 -8.39
CA HIS A 99 16.06 9.33 -8.49
C HIS A 99 16.87 9.39 -7.20
N ALA A 100 16.21 9.62 -6.07
CA ALA A 100 16.83 9.72 -4.77
C ALA A 100 17.58 8.43 -4.35
N GLU A 101 17.07 7.24 -4.70
CA GLU A 101 17.81 5.99 -4.49
C GLU A 101 19.11 5.92 -5.32
N ARG A 102 19.11 6.42 -6.56
CA ARG A 102 20.30 6.42 -7.43
C ARG A 102 21.35 7.38 -6.89
N GLU A 103 20.94 8.57 -6.47
CA GLU A 103 21.82 9.56 -5.83
C GLU A 103 22.43 9.01 -4.54
N GLY A 104 21.62 8.35 -3.69
CA GLY A 104 22.12 7.70 -2.48
C GLY A 104 23.16 6.62 -2.76
N LYS A 105 23.00 5.84 -3.84
CA LYS A 105 23.97 4.84 -4.28
C LYS A 105 25.25 5.47 -4.84
N HIS A 106 25.14 6.55 -5.61
CA HIS A 106 26.30 7.25 -6.16
C HIS A 106 27.18 7.82 -5.04
N ARG A 107 26.58 8.50 -4.06
CA ARG A 107 27.28 9.04 -2.89
C ARG A 107 27.97 7.97 -2.04
N ARG A 108 27.43 6.74 -1.99
CA ARG A 108 28.10 5.60 -1.32
C ARG A 108 29.31 5.11 -2.13
N LYS A 109 29.19 5.01 -3.45
CA LYS A 109 30.31 4.60 -4.32
C LYS A 109 31.46 5.61 -4.33
N ASP A 110 31.17 6.91 -4.33
CA ASP A 110 32.20 7.95 -4.31
C ASP A 110 33.03 7.91 -3.02
N ARG A 111 32.41 7.54 -1.88
CA ARG A 111 33.12 7.32 -0.62
C ARG A 111 34.06 6.11 -0.64
N HIS A 112 33.76 5.09 -1.46
CA HIS A 112 34.61 3.89 -1.58
C HIS A 112 35.72 4.02 -2.64
N HIS A 113 35.66 5.04 -3.51
CA HIS A 113 36.66 5.29 -4.55
C HIS A 113 37.63 6.43 -4.22
N SER A 114 37.77 6.82 -2.94
CA SER A 114 38.74 7.84 -2.48
C SER A 114 40.22 7.42 -2.60
N HIS A 115 40.52 6.28 -3.20
CA HIS A 115 41.84 5.95 -3.72
C HIS A 115 41.67 5.41 -5.13
N HIS A 116 41.83 6.28 -6.13
CA HIS A 116 42.41 6.03 -7.45
C HIS A 116 42.11 7.23 -8.38
N HIS A 117 43.14 7.99 -8.72
CA HIS A 117 43.10 8.92 -9.85
C HIS A 117 43.02 8.11 -11.16
N HIS A 118 42.03 8.37 -12.02
CA HIS A 118 42.23 8.93 -13.37
C HIS A 118 41.01 8.82 -14.30
N ARG A 119 40.89 9.88 -15.13
CA ARG A 119 40.27 10.01 -16.45
C ARG A 119 38.74 9.91 -16.56
N SER A 120 38.16 11.11 -16.60
CA SER A 120 36.86 11.41 -17.19
C SER A 120 36.78 10.90 -18.64
N ARG A 121 35.76 10.10 -18.92
CA ARG A 121 35.17 9.93 -20.24
C ARG A 121 33.75 10.46 -20.17
N ASN A 122 33.55 11.66 -20.71
CA ASN A 122 32.23 12.22 -20.95
C ASN A 122 31.45 11.30 -21.88
N ARG A 123 30.39 10.67 -21.36
CA ARG A 123 29.34 10.04 -22.15
C ARG A 123 28.09 10.88 -21.96
N SER A 124 27.77 11.69 -22.96
CA SER A 124 26.51 12.43 -23.03
C SER A 124 25.33 11.45 -23.01
N PRO A 125 24.25 11.69 -22.25
CA PRO A 125 23.08 10.85 -22.33
C PRO A 125 22.32 11.17 -23.62
N GLU A 126 22.39 10.28 -24.61
CA GLU A 126 21.50 10.29 -25.76
C GLU A 126 20.06 10.14 -25.28
N GLN A 127 19.29 11.22 -25.36
CA GLN A 127 17.85 11.21 -25.12
C GLN A 127 17.13 10.71 -26.36
N HIS A 128 17.09 9.39 -26.55
CA HIS A 128 16.14 8.78 -27.47
C HIS A 128 14.73 8.86 -26.85
N LYS A 129 13.96 9.87 -27.26
CA LYS A 129 12.50 9.92 -27.08
C LYS A 129 11.83 8.90 -28.00
N SER A 130 11.95 7.60 -27.69
CA SER A 130 10.94 6.65 -28.15
C SER A 130 9.80 6.70 -27.14
N ARG A 131 8.56 6.85 -27.65
CA ARG A 131 7.35 6.87 -26.82
C ARG A 131 7.10 5.44 -26.34
N THR A 132 7.88 5.00 -25.36
CA THR A 132 7.94 3.60 -24.92
C THR A 132 6.76 3.25 -24.03
N LYS A 133 6.41 1.96 -24.01
CA LYS A 133 5.43 1.33 -23.10
C LYS A 133 5.66 1.63 -21.60
N ASP A 134 6.74 2.30 -21.23
CA ASP A 134 7.01 2.76 -19.87
C ASP A 134 6.13 3.95 -19.44
N SER A 135 5.54 4.71 -20.37
CA SER A 135 4.63 5.82 -20.04
C SER A 135 3.28 5.38 -19.48
N LEU A 136 2.94 4.10 -19.60
CA LEU A 136 1.68 3.55 -19.11
C LEU A 136 1.68 3.31 -17.59
N TRP A 137 2.86 3.10 -17.00
CA TRP A 137 3.00 2.71 -15.61
C TRP A 137 3.17 3.93 -14.68
N PRO A 138 2.58 3.93 -13.47
CA PRO A 138 1.74 2.88 -12.91
C PRO A 138 0.33 2.89 -13.50
N LEU A 139 -0.28 1.72 -13.66
CA LEU A 139 -1.69 1.64 -14.03
C LEU A 139 -2.55 1.95 -12.81
N VAL A 140 -3.61 2.72 -13.01
CA VAL A 140 -4.46 3.16 -11.91
C VAL A 140 -5.92 2.89 -12.26
N ARG A 141 -6.72 2.51 -11.26
CA ARG A 141 -8.17 2.40 -11.36
C ARG A 141 -8.82 3.06 -10.15
N VAL A 142 -9.45 4.20 -10.38
CA VAL A 142 -10.36 4.81 -9.40
C VAL A 142 -11.67 4.02 -9.43
N VAL A 143 -12.12 3.53 -8.29
CA VAL A 143 -13.36 2.77 -8.22
C VAL A 143 -14.54 3.71 -8.15
N LYS A 144 -15.47 3.55 -9.09
CA LYS A 144 -16.67 4.36 -9.24
C LYS A 144 -17.92 3.51 -9.06
N HIS A 145 -19.01 4.16 -8.68
CA HIS A 145 -20.34 3.55 -8.69
C HIS A 145 -20.70 3.16 -10.14
N PRO A 146 -21.15 1.92 -10.42
CA PRO A 146 -21.38 1.46 -11.79
C PRO A 146 -22.48 2.25 -12.51
N ILE A 147 -23.51 2.68 -11.78
CA ILE A 147 -24.63 3.48 -12.31
C ILE A 147 -24.33 4.98 -12.27
N THR A 148 -24.10 5.57 -11.08
CA THR A 148 -23.94 7.03 -10.94
C THR A 148 -22.59 7.58 -11.41
N GLY A 149 -21.57 6.73 -11.58
CA GLY A 149 -20.21 7.15 -11.94
C GLY A 149 -19.44 7.86 -10.81
N GLU A 150 -20.04 8.04 -9.64
CA GLU A 150 -19.42 8.71 -8.51
C GLU A 150 -18.27 7.91 -7.92
N SER A 151 -17.20 8.59 -7.49
CA SER A 151 -16.07 7.94 -6.83
C SER A 151 -16.50 7.28 -5.52
N ARG A 152 -16.07 6.03 -5.32
CA ARG A 152 -16.26 5.31 -4.05
C ARG A 152 -15.21 5.69 -2.99
N GLY A 153 -14.31 6.62 -3.30
CA GLY A 153 -13.27 7.09 -2.37
C GLY A 153 -12.11 6.11 -2.18
N TYR A 154 -11.90 5.20 -3.14
CA TYR A 154 -10.72 4.33 -3.18
C TYR A 154 -10.30 3.99 -4.60
N ALA A 155 -9.04 3.62 -4.76
CA ALA A 155 -8.44 3.24 -6.03
C ALA A 155 -7.46 2.08 -5.85
N PHE A 156 -7.10 1.47 -6.97
CA PHE A 156 -6.03 0.49 -7.07
C PHE A 156 -4.95 1.00 -8.02
N ALA A 157 -3.69 0.75 -7.67
CA ALA A 157 -2.55 1.07 -8.52
C ALA A 157 -1.68 -0.17 -8.72
N TRP A 158 -1.31 -0.45 -9.96
CA TRP A 158 -0.42 -1.55 -10.33
C TRP A 158 0.89 -1.00 -10.88
N PHE A 159 2.00 -1.59 -10.46
CA PHE A 159 3.34 -1.18 -10.83
C PHE A 159 4.02 -2.25 -11.67
N LYS A 160 4.97 -1.84 -12.52
CA LYS A 160 5.76 -2.75 -13.37
C LYS A 160 6.57 -3.79 -12.60
N SER A 161 6.76 -3.63 -11.29
CA SER A 161 7.37 -4.66 -10.44
C SER A 161 6.92 -4.55 -8.98
N PRO A 162 6.96 -5.65 -8.21
CA PRO A 162 6.77 -5.62 -6.75
C PRO A 162 7.74 -4.66 -6.05
N ARG A 163 8.96 -4.55 -6.58
CA ARG A 163 9.96 -3.61 -6.07
C ARG A 163 9.52 -2.15 -6.21
N ASP A 164 8.92 -1.78 -7.34
CA ASP A 164 8.43 -0.43 -7.57
C ASP A 164 7.21 -0.10 -6.70
N ALA A 165 6.31 -1.07 -6.49
CA ALA A 165 5.21 -0.94 -5.53
C ALA A 165 5.73 -0.72 -4.11
N ASN A 166 6.67 -1.57 -3.65
CA ASN A 166 7.28 -1.45 -2.33
C ASN A 166 8.02 -0.12 -2.13
N ARG A 167 8.73 0.37 -3.15
CA ARG A 167 9.37 1.69 -3.10
C ARG A 167 8.38 2.81 -2.81
N VAL A 168 7.30 2.88 -3.59
CA VAL A 168 6.26 3.89 -3.41
C VAL A 168 5.64 3.77 -2.04
N LEU A 169 5.32 2.55 -1.62
CA LEU A 169 4.68 2.28 -0.36
C LEU A 169 5.55 2.64 0.86
N GLU A 170 6.82 2.25 0.87
CA GLU A 170 7.74 2.58 1.98
C GLU A 170 8.12 4.06 1.99
N SER A 171 8.32 4.69 0.82
CA SER A 171 8.54 6.13 0.73
C SER A 171 7.32 6.93 1.19
N TRP A 172 6.11 6.51 0.83
CA TRP A 172 4.88 7.10 1.37
C TRP A 172 4.86 6.97 2.90
N ARG A 173 5.10 5.78 3.43
CA ARG A 173 5.07 5.50 4.87
C ARG A 173 6.07 6.35 5.66
N CYS A 174 7.35 6.36 5.27
CA CYS A 174 8.35 7.11 6.01
C CYS A 174 8.22 8.65 5.83
N SER A 175 7.40 9.10 4.87
CA SER A 175 7.14 10.53 4.62
C SER A 175 5.79 11.01 5.16
N SER A 176 4.84 10.09 5.39
CA SER A 176 3.51 10.40 5.92
C SER A 176 3.55 10.68 7.43
N ASN A 177 2.77 11.66 7.89
CA ASN A 177 2.64 11.98 9.32
C ASN A 177 1.71 11.03 10.08
N PHE A 178 0.93 10.19 9.36
CA PHE A 178 -0.06 9.28 9.96
C PHE A 178 0.58 8.19 10.82
N PHE A 179 1.82 7.81 10.55
CA PHE A 179 2.46 6.68 11.21
C PHE A 179 3.99 6.86 11.25
N LYS A 180 4.55 7.05 12.44
CA LYS A 180 5.99 6.90 12.70
C LYS A 180 6.20 5.54 13.37
N PRO A 181 6.34 4.42 12.63
CA PRO A 181 6.81 3.20 13.25
C PRO A 181 8.20 3.51 13.83
N SER A 182 8.39 3.23 15.11
CA SER A 182 9.72 3.11 15.69
C SER A 182 10.44 1.98 14.95
N GLY A 183 11.19 2.34 13.89
CA GLY A 183 11.87 1.40 12.99
C GLY A 183 11.59 1.53 11.49
N CYS A 184 11.07 2.64 10.94
CA CYS A 184 11.06 2.87 9.47
C CYS A 184 12.52 3.01 8.98
N SER A 185 13.19 1.91 8.65
CA SER A 185 14.64 1.90 8.41
C SER A 185 15.07 1.93 6.93
N GLU A 186 14.15 1.77 5.97
CA GLU A 186 14.56 1.47 4.59
C GLU A 186 13.96 2.34 3.48
N GLY A 187 12.91 3.12 3.74
CA GLY A 187 12.27 3.98 2.74
C GLY A 187 13.02 5.29 2.49
N VAL A 188 13.05 5.76 1.23
CA VAL A 188 13.50 7.12 0.92
C VAL A 188 12.44 8.12 1.39
N ARG A 189 12.83 9.07 2.24
CA ARG A 189 11.96 10.19 2.64
C ARG A 189 11.86 11.19 1.50
N VAL A 190 10.64 11.55 1.16
CA VAL A 190 10.31 12.51 0.10
C VAL A 190 9.33 13.55 0.66
N ASP A 191 9.29 14.73 0.05
CA ASP A 191 8.28 15.71 0.41
C ASP A 191 6.96 15.39 -0.32
N LEU A 192 6.00 14.84 0.42
CA LEU A 192 4.69 14.51 -0.15
C LEU A 192 3.88 15.75 -0.52
N ARG A 193 4.08 16.91 0.14
CA ARG A 193 3.32 18.12 -0.16
C ARG A 193 3.65 18.67 -1.54
N SER A 194 4.93 18.72 -1.91
CA SER A 194 5.33 19.09 -3.27
C SER A 194 4.91 18.06 -4.32
N ILE A 195 4.91 16.77 -3.97
CA ILE A 195 4.50 15.70 -4.91
C ILE A 195 2.98 15.63 -5.09
N PHE A 196 2.18 16.02 -4.11
CA PHE A 196 0.71 15.94 -4.13
C PHE A 196 0.04 17.33 -4.11
N VAL A 197 0.77 18.38 -4.51
CA VAL A 197 0.33 19.79 -4.41
C VAL A 197 -1.06 20.04 -4.99
N ASP A 198 -1.40 19.41 -6.12
CA ASP A 198 -2.68 19.61 -6.80
C ASP A 198 -3.79 18.67 -6.29
N MET A 199 -3.47 17.73 -5.40
CA MET A 199 -4.37 16.65 -4.99
C MET A 199 -5.06 16.96 -3.67
N LEU A 200 -6.32 17.38 -3.73
CA LEU A 200 -7.11 17.66 -2.55
C LEU A 200 -7.23 16.43 -1.63
N GLY A 201 -7.07 16.64 -0.33
CA GLY A 201 -7.26 15.61 0.68
C GLY A 201 -6.20 14.50 0.69
N PHE A 202 -5.10 14.65 -0.05
CA PHE A 202 -4.03 13.62 -0.09
C PHE A 202 -3.48 13.30 1.30
N GLU A 203 -3.49 14.26 2.23
CA GLU A 203 -3.00 14.06 3.59
C GLU A 203 -3.76 12.92 4.28
N GLN A 204 -5.06 12.76 4.06
CA GLN A 204 -5.90 11.72 4.68
C GLN A 204 -5.83 10.36 3.98
N MET A 205 -5.21 10.33 2.79
CA MET A 205 -5.12 9.14 1.94
C MET A 205 -4.29 8.06 2.63
N ILE A 206 -4.72 6.81 2.49
CA ILE A 206 -3.98 5.65 2.98
C ILE A 206 -3.49 4.80 1.80
N LEU A 207 -2.23 4.38 1.86
CA LEU A 207 -1.64 3.45 0.91
C LEU A 207 -1.33 2.13 1.64
N GLU A 208 -1.82 1.03 1.08
CA GLU A 208 -1.61 -0.32 1.60
C GLU A 208 -1.33 -1.32 0.47
N PRO A 209 -0.74 -2.49 0.77
CA PRO A 209 -0.75 -3.62 -0.17
C PRO A 209 -2.19 -4.05 -0.51
N CYS A 210 -2.38 -4.57 -1.71
CA CYS A 210 -3.64 -5.19 -2.11
C CYS A 210 -3.85 -6.56 -1.44
N PHE A 211 -4.36 -6.54 -0.20
CA PHE A 211 -4.61 -7.76 0.58
C PHE A 211 -5.61 -8.73 -0.04
N GLY A 212 -6.42 -8.29 -1.01
CA GLY A 212 -7.35 -9.14 -1.77
C GLY A 212 -6.73 -10.40 -2.36
N ARG A 213 -5.42 -10.39 -2.63
CA ARG A 213 -4.67 -11.52 -3.17
C ARG A 213 -3.42 -11.87 -2.37
N THR A 214 -2.81 -10.89 -1.71
CA THR A 214 -1.54 -11.12 -1.01
C THR A 214 -1.70 -11.67 0.38
N LEU A 215 -2.87 -11.49 1.00
CA LEU A 215 -3.10 -11.87 2.38
C LEU A 215 -4.10 -13.02 2.47
N PRO A 216 -3.64 -14.25 2.76
CA PRO A 216 -4.51 -15.38 2.99
C PRO A 216 -5.57 -15.07 4.05
N GLY A 217 -6.81 -15.53 3.81
CA GLY A 217 -7.94 -15.30 4.73
C GLY A 217 -8.57 -13.92 4.65
N TRP A 218 -8.02 -12.97 3.86
CA TRP A 218 -8.54 -11.60 3.77
C TRP A 218 -10.02 -11.55 3.42
N LYS A 219 -10.78 -10.68 4.09
CA LYS A 219 -12.20 -10.43 3.79
C LYS A 219 -12.46 -8.93 3.66
N PRO A 220 -13.19 -8.49 2.62
CA PRO A 220 -13.54 -7.08 2.46
C PRO A 220 -14.55 -6.64 3.52
N ARG A 221 -14.65 -5.31 3.70
CA ARG A 221 -15.52 -4.65 4.68
C ARG A 221 -16.99 -5.09 4.60
N ARG A 222 -17.52 -5.28 3.39
CA ARG A 222 -18.90 -5.72 3.13
C ARG A 222 -19.22 -7.12 3.69
N LEU A 223 -18.18 -7.96 3.83
CA LEU A 223 -18.28 -9.28 4.45
C LEU A 223 -17.89 -9.24 5.93
N GLY A 224 -17.78 -8.06 6.53
CA GLY A 224 -17.49 -7.89 7.95
C GLY A 224 -16.00 -7.79 8.32
N GLY A 225 -15.11 -8.04 7.36
CA GLY A 225 -13.66 -7.92 7.53
C GLY A 225 -13.15 -6.48 7.36
N GLY A 226 -12.04 -6.32 6.64
CA GLY A 226 -11.34 -5.05 6.44
C GLY A 226 -10.33 -4.71 7.54
N LEU A 227 -9.57 -3.63 7.31
CA LEU A 227 -8.65 -3.02 8.28
C LEU A 227 -9.05 -1.57 8.54
N GLY A 228 -8.64 -1.03 9.69
CA GLY A 228 -8.88 0.37 10.04
C GLY A 228 -10.35 0.67 10.35
N GLY A 229 -10.71 1.93 10.18
CA GLY A 229 -12.05 2.43 10.45
C GLY A 229 -12.09 3.35 11.67
N PHE A 230 -13.23 4.01 11.81
CA PHE A 230 -13.54 4.92 12.91
C PHE A 230 -14.38 4.16 13.95
N LYS A 231 -14.21 4.47 15.24
CA LYS A 231 -14.97 3.79 16.31
C LYS A 231 -16.47 4.09 16.16
N GLU A 232 -16.75 5.31 15.74
CA GLU A 232 -18.04 5.91 15.47
C GLU A 232 -18.79 5.17 14.33
N SER A 233 -18.06 4.49 13.44
CA SER A 233 -18.66 3.71 12.36
C SER A 233 -19.24 2.36 12.80
N GLY A 234 -19.12 2.00 14.08
CA GLY A 234 -19.57 0.71 14.62
C GLY A 234 -18.79 -0.50 14.11
N GLN A 235 -17.72 -0.29 13.33
CA GLN A 235 -16.93 -1.36 12.71
C GLN A 235 -15.43 -1.04 12.77
N LEU A 236 -14.90 -0.74 13.95
CA LEU A 236 -13.45 -0.51 14.12
C LEU A 236 -12.66 -1.80 13.87
N ARG A 237 -11.59 -1.73 13.07
CA ARG A 237 -10.66 -2.83 12.82
C ARG A 237 -9.22 -2.38 13.01
N PHE A 238 -8.37 -3.27 13.49
CA PHE A 238 -6.93 -3.09 13.67
C PHE A 238 -6.14 -3.82 12.59
N GLY A 239 -4.84 -3.54 12.50
CA GLY A 239 -3.89 -4.24 11.62
C GLY A 239 -3.56 -3.56 10.29
N GLY A 240 -4.04 -2.34 10.08
CA GLY A 240 -3.64 -1.49 8.94
C GLY A 240 -3.07 -0.15 9.40
N ILE A 241 -2.55 0.65 8.48
CA ILE A 241 -1.86 1.92 8.73
C ILE A 241 -2.70 2.93 9.50
N ALA A 242 -4.01 2.96 9.28
CA ALA A 242 -4.92 3.86 9.98
C ALA A 242 -5.16 3.46 11.45
N ARG A 243 -5.03 2.17 11.76
CA ARG A 243 -5.25 1.56 13.08
C ARG A 243 -4.30 0.36 13.23
N PRO A 244 -3.00 0.60 13.49
CA PRO A 244 -2.05 -0.48 13.70
C PRO A 244 -2.47 -1.28 14.94
N PHE A 245 -1.94 -2.47 15.10
CA PHE A 245 -2.19 -3.23 16.32
C PHE A 245 -1.25 -2.80 17.45
N ARG A 246 -1.74 -2.86 18.69
CA ARG A 246 -0.91 -2.69 19.88
C ARG A 246 -0.33 -4.04 20.29
N GLN A 247 0.97 -4.10 20.60
CA GLN A 247 1.54 -5.28 21.26
C GLN A 247 0.72 -5.60 22.52
N PRO A 248 0.23 -6.84 22.69
CA PRO A 248 -0.42 -7.24 23.93
C PRO A 248 0.52 -6.94 25.10
N LEU A 249 0.00 -6.36 26.17
CA LEU A 249 0.75 -6.26 27.42
C LEU A 249 1.13 -7.68 27.81
N ARG A 250 2.43 -7.98 27.96
CA ARG A 250 2.87 -9.30 28.44
C ARG A 250 2.12 -9.55 29.74
N ARG A 251 1.26 -10.58 29.79
CA ARG A 251 0.89 -11.15 31.07
C ARG A 251 2.20 -11.59 31.71
N ILE A 252 2.58 -10.94 32.80
CA ILE A 252 3.54 -11.51 33.72
C ILE A 252 2.80 -12.72 34.26
N SER A 253 3.13 -13.92 33.78
CA SER A 253 2.66 -15.15 34.41
C SER A 253 3.12 -15.12 35.87
N PRO A 254 2.26 -15.41 36.85
CA PRO A 254 2.68 -15.61 38.23
C PRO A 254 3.62 -16.81 38.35
#